data_AF-A0A0N0BM72-F1
#
_entry.id   AF-A0A0N0BM72-F1
#
_cell.length_a   1.000
_cell.length_b   1.000
_cell.length_c   1.000
_cell.angle_alpha   90.00
_cell.angle_beta   90.00
_cell.angle_gamma   90.00
#
_symmetry.space_group_name_H-M   'P 1'
#
loop_
_entity.id
_entity.type
_entity.pdbx_description
1 polymer ?
#
loop_
_entity_poly.entity_id
_entity_poly.type
_entity_poly.pdbx_seq_one_letter_code
_entity_poly.pdbx_strand_id
1 'polypeptide(L)'
;MGRALSLFLLALLLPEALGQSVNCDATDLLYDFSAPGSLTQATVAGQPYYVANLASYLLLLDGTGPMRFLPTAVTGAPGGVYRMACTVRTPNRDPIRGGTLCGAGRRFCLRVTGVSGSLPVDWTSRLYVMVQVISGNATSLAPTPTLLSAVPYNRRLADIRRNTTATLHIYYWVEVSPHDLFPPLPATGALTLTYEVQGD
;
A
#
# COMPACT_ATOMS: atom_id res chain seq x y z
N MET A 1 42.26 -3.41 35.57
CA MET A 1 41.33 -3.92 34.56
C MET A 1 39.92 -3.54 35.01
N GLY A 2 39.17 -2.72 34.26
CA GLY A 2 37.85 -2.27 34.74
C GLY A 2 37.25 -1.02 34.07
N ARG A 3 37.98 -0.33 33.19
CA ARG A 3 37.47 0.86 32.48
C ARG A 3 36.99 0.62 31.05
N ALA A 4 37.23 -0.58 30.49
CA ALA A 4 36.80 -0.92 29.13
C ALA A 4 35.39 -1.52 29.07
N LEU A 5 34.84 -2.00 30.19
CA LEU A 5 33.51 -2.62 30.25
C LEU A 5 32.37 -1.62 30.43
N SER A 6 32.62 -0.41 30.94
CA SER A 6 31.53 0.57 31.15
C SER A 6 31.07 1.24 29.85
N LEU A 7 31.94 1.34 28.84
CA LEU A 7 31.58 1.88 27.51
C LEU A 7 30.73 0.89 26.71
N PHE A 8 30.97 -0.41 26.87
CA PHE A 8 30.17 -1.45 26.21
C PHE A 8 28.77 -1.60 26.84
N LEU A 9 28.65 -1.37 28.16
CA LEU A 9 27.36 -1.38 28.85
C LEU A 9 26.53 -0.11 28.60
N LEU A 10 27.17 1.05 28.37
CA LEU A 10 26.48 2.27 27.93
C LEU A 10 25.99 2.18 26.47
N ALA A 11 26.65 1.38 25.62
CA ALA A 11 26.17 1.11 24.26
C ALA A 11 24.91 0.22 24.23
N LEU A 12 24.72 -0.63 25.25
CA LEU A 12 23.55 -1.51 25.41
C LEU A 12 22.36 -0.83 26.10
N LEU A 13 22.55 0.38 26.64
CA LEU A 13 21.53 1.17 27.34
C LEU A 13 21.17 2.47 26.60
N LEU A 14 21.71 2.68 25.40
CA LEU A 14 21.15 3.66 24.48
C LEU A 14 19.73 3.18 24.17
N PRO A 15 18.67 3.94 24.53
CA PRO A 15 17.38 3.69 23.92
C PRO A 15 17.62 3.76 22.42
N GLU A 16 17.10 2.83 21.65
CA GLU A 16 16.98 3.02 20.21
C GLU A 16 16.54 4.48 20.01
N ALA A 17 17.43 5.31 19.47
CA ALA A 17 17.03 6.61 18.99
C ALA A 17 16.06 6.30 17.86
N LEU A 18 14.76 6.25 18.21
CA LEU A 18 13.63 5.76 17.42
C LEU A 18 13.92 5.83 15.92
N GLY A 19 14.34 4.70 15.34
CA GLY A 19 14.58 4.59 13.91
C GLY A 19 13.30 4.88 13.12
N GLN A 20 13.46 5.22 11.84
CA GLN A 20 12.31 5.27 10.93
C GLN A 20 11.64 3.89 10.89
N SER A 21 10.30 3.86 10.88
CA SER A 21 9.58 2.59 10.79
C SER A 21 8.26 2.74 10.04
N VAL A 22 7.83 1.64 9.43
CA VAL A 22 6.50 1.46 8.86
C VAL A 22 5.89 0.22 9.49
N ASN A 23 4.65 0.33 9.94
CA ASN A 23 3.85 -0.79 10.42
C ASN A 23 2.47 -0.72 9.78
N CYS A 24 2.11 -1.73 8.98
CA CYS A 24 0.81 -1.85 8.35
C CYS A 24 0.04 -3.00 9.00
N ASP A 25 -1.26 -2.81 9.20
CA ASP A 25 -2.17 -3.85 9.71
C ASP A 25 -2.31 -5.05 8.76
N ALA A 26 -2.05 -4.84 7.47
CA ALA A 26 -2.07 -5.84 6.44
C ALA A 26 -1.06 -5.54 5.32
N THR A 27 -0.69 -6.58 4.59
CA THR A 27 0.15 -6.49 3.39
C THR A 27 -0.36 -7.33 2.22
N ASP A 28 -1.32 -8.22 2.47
CA ASP A 28 -1.87 -9.11 1.45
C ASP A 28 -3.26 -8.68 0.99
N LEU A 29 -3.46 -8.73 -0.33
CA LEU A 29 -4.68 -8.41 -1.02
C LEU A 29 -5.21 -9.66 -1.72
N LEU A 30 -6.40 -10.13 -1.35
CA LEU A 30 -7.08 -11.23 -2.00
C LEU A 30 -8.06 -10.71 -3.05
N TYR A 31 -7.97 -11.19 -4.28
CA TYR A 31 -8.92 -10.95 -5.35
C TYR A 31 -9.52 -12.28 -5.78
N ASP A 32 -10.79 -12.50 -5.45
CA ASP A 32 -11.54 -13.69 -5.79
C ASP A 32 -12.75 -13.31 -6.65
N PHE A 33 -12.61 -13.44 -7.96
CA PHE A 33 -13.71 -13.22 -8.92
C PHE A 33 -14.67 -14.40 -8.99
N SER A 34 -14.45 -15.46 -8.20
CA SER A 34 -15.35 -16.61 -8.05
C SER A 34 -16.08 -16.62 -6.72
N ALA A 35 -15.75 -15.70 -5.82
CA ALA A 35 -16.41 -15.58 -4.53
C ALA A 35 -17.92 -15.40 -4.73
N PRO A 36 -18.76 -16.30 -4.18
CA PRO A 36 -20.21 -16.18 -4.28
C PRO A 36 -20.68 -14.97 -3.46
N GLY A 37 -21.74 -14.31 -3.92
CA GLY A 37 -22.31 -13.18 -3.21
C GLY A 37 -23.04 -12.21 -4.13
N SER A 38 -23.67 -11.20 -3.52
CA SER A 38 -24.29 -10.10 -4.26
C SER A 38 -23.26 -9.11 -4.79
N LEU A 39 -23.66 -8.34 -5.80
CA LEU A 39 -22.88 -7.23 -6.32
C LEU A 39 -22.58 -6.26 -5.18
N THR A 40 -21.30 -6.09 -4.84
CA THR A 40 -20.86 -5.31 -3.68
C THR A 40 -20.05 -4.12 -4.15
N GLN A 41 -20.35 -2.94 -3.60
CA GLN A 41 -19.59 -1.72 -3.81
C GLN A 41 -19.11 -1.16 -2.47
N ALA A 42 -17.96 -0.51 -2.48
CA ALA A 42 -17.47 0.26 -1.35
C ALA A 42 -17.10 1.68 -1.80
N THR A 43 -17.46 2.66 -0.98
CA THR A 43 -17.16 4.06 -1.24
C THR A 43 -15.76 4.40 -0.73
N VAL A 44 -14.87 4.79 -1.63
CA VAL A 44 -13.52 5.28 -1.31
C VAL A 44 -13.41 6.72 -1.77
N ALA A 45 -13.12 7.63 -0.83
CA ALA A 45 -13.04 9.08 -1.09
C ALA A 45 -14.26 9.66 -1.83
N GLY A 46 -15.46 9.19 -1.48
CA GLY A 46 -16.71 9.66 -2.07
C GLY A 46 -17.05 9.05 -3.43
N GLN A 47 -16.23 8.14 -3.96
CA GLN A 47 -16.49 7.42 -5.21
C GLN A 47 -16.77 5.94 -4.96
N PRO A 48 -17.82 5.34 -5.56
CA PRO A 48 -18.10 3.92 -5.42
C PRO A 48 -17.17 3.08 -6.30
N TYR A 49 -16.68 1.97 -5.75
CA TYR A 49 -15.89 0.97 -6.47
C TYR A 49 -16.45 -0.42 -6.21
N TYR A 50 -16.46 -1.25 -7.25
CA TYR A 50 -16.87 -2.65 -7.12
C TYR A 50 -15.82 -3.46 -6.36
N VAL A 51 -16.28 -4.40 -5.56
CA VAL A 51 -15.43 -5.38 -4.87
C VAL A 51 -15.31 -6.61 -5.76
N ALA A 52 -14.11 -7.20 -5.86
CA ALA A 52 -13.90 -8.44 -6.60
C ALA A 52 -14.75 -9.57 -6.01
N ASN A 53 -15.74 -10.03 -6.77
CA ASN A 53 -16.59 -11.20 -6.50
C ASN A 53 -17.25 -11.66 -7.80
N LEU A 54 -18.00 -12.77 -7.76
CA LEU A 54 -18.63 -13.34 -8.95
C LEU A 54 -19.65 -12.39 -9.59
N ALA A 55 -20.48 -11.69 -8.82
CA ALA A 55 -21.47 -10.77 -9.36
C ALA A 55 -20.82 -9.58 -10.08
N SER A 56 -19.75 -9.03 -9.51
CA SER A 56 -18.91 -7.99 -10.10
C SER A 56 -18.21 -8.45 -11.38
N TYR A 57 -17.77 -9.71 -11.44
CA TYR A 57 -17.18 -10.31 -12.63
C TYR A 57 -18.21 -10.49 -13.76
N LEU A 58 -19.41 -10.97 -13.46
CA LEU A 58 -20.48 -11.09 -14.46
C LEU A 58 -20.86 -9.70 -15.01
N LEU A 59 -20.96 -8.69 -14.13
CA LEU A 59 -21.19 -7.31 -14.55
C LEU A 59 -20.10 -6.77 -15.48
N LEU A 60 -18.82 -7.13 -15.23
CA LEU A 60 -17.72 -6.79 -16.13
C LEU A 60 -17.94 -7.39 -17.51
N LEU A 61 -18.30 -8.68 -17.59
CA LEU A 61 -18.52 -9.39 -18.86
C LEU A 61 -19.69 -8.83 -19.67
N ASP A 62 -20.72 -8.31 -18.99
CA ASP A 62 -21.85 -7.63 -19.62
C ASP A 62 -21.49 -6.20 -20.10
N GLY A 63 -20.35 -5.67 -19.66
CA GLY A 63 -19.85 -4.33 -19.98
C GLY A 63 -19.02 -4.25 -21.26
N THR A 64 -18.72 -3.02 -21.70
CA THR A 64 -17.91 -2.73 -22.90
C THR A 64 -16.53 -2.14 -22.59
N GLY A 65 -16.22 -1.90 -21.32
CA GLY A 65 -15.01 -1.20 -20.91
C GLY A 65 -14.40 -1.76 -19.62
N PRO A 66 -13.14 -1.43 -19.34
CA PRO A 66 -12.45 -1.89 -18.16
C PRO A 66 -13.07 -1.33 -16.88
N MET A 67 -13.02 -2.11 -15.80
CA MET A 67 -13.51 -1.74 -14.49
C MET A 67 -12.42 -1.95 -13.43
N ARG A 68 -12.46 -1.14 -12.37
CA ARG A 68 -11.53 -1.21 -11.24
C ARG A 68 -12.18 -1.90 -10.06
N PHE A 69 -11.56 -2.97 -9.60
CA PHE A 69 -12.05 -3.77 -8.49
C PHE A 69 -11.18 -3.57 -7.26
N LEU A 70 -11.83 -3.31 -6.13
CA LEU A 70 -11.24 -3.47 -4.81
C LEU A 70 -11.01 -4.97 -4.54
N PRO A 71 -10.04 -5.33 -3.68
CA PRO A 71 -9.84 -6.71 -3.27
C PRO A 71 -11.10 -7.27 -2.60
N THR A 72 -11.33 -8.57 -2.71
CA THR A 72 -12.34 -9.29 -1.95
C THR A 72 -12.06 -9.18 -0.45
N ALA A 73 -10.79 -9.25 -0.07
CA ALA A 73 -10.35 -9.09 1.32
C ALA A 73 -8.92 -8.55 1.40
N VAL A 74 -8.62 -7.90 2.52
CA VAL A 74 -7.27 -7.48 2.90
C VAL A 74 -6.87 -8.27 4.15
N THR A 75 -5.93 -9.21 4.01
CA THR A 75 -5.62 -10.18 5.08
C THR A 75 -4.88 -9.49 6.22
N GLY A 76 -5.44 -9.57 7.43
CA GLY A 76 -4.89 -8.91 8.62
C GLY A 76 -5.56 -7.57 8.95
N ALA A 77 -6.35 -6.99 8.04
CA ALA A 77 -7.06 -5.74 8.29
C ALA A 77 -8.28 -5.99 9.21
N PRO A 78 -8.34 -5.39 10.41
CA PRO A 78 -9.51 -5.52 11.27
C PRO A 78 -10.72 -4.82 10.65
N GLY A 79 -11.86 -5.52 10.55
CA GLY A 79 -13.15 -4.92 10.22
C GLY A 79 -13.55 -4.88 8.73
N GLY A 80 -13.05 -5.80 7.89
CA GLY A 80 -13.59 -5.97 6.53
C GLY A 80 -13.33 -4.78 5.60
N VAL A 81 -12.23 -4.06 5.84
CA VAL A 81 -11.92 -2.82 5.15
C VAL A 81 -11.04 -3.12 3.93
N TYR A 82 -11.41 -2.60 2.76
CA TYR A 82 -10.67 -2.72 1.50
C TYR A 82 -9.39 -1.85 1.45
N ARG A 83 -8.73 -1.66 2.60
CA ARG A 83 -7.58 -0.78 2.78
C ARG A 83 -6.59 -1.38 3.76
N MET A 84 -5.34 -0.97 3.62
CA MET A 84 -4.30 -1.15 4.64
C MET A 84 -4.14 0.15 5.43
N ALA A 85 -4.12 0.06 6.76
CA ALA A 85 -3.74 1.16 7.63
C ALA A 85 -2.26 1.04 7.99
N CYS A 86 -1.45 1.97 7.49
CA CYS A 86 -0.03 2.04 7.76
C CYS A 86 0.31 3.20 8.69
N THR A 87 0.97 2.91 9.80
CA THR A 87 1.57 3.90 10.68
C THR A 87 3.05 4.05 10.34
N VAL A 88 3.44 5.27 9.98
CA VAL A 88 4.83 5.63 9.66
C VAL A 88 5.38 6.51 10.78
N ARG A 89 6.54 6.15 11.31
CA ARG A 89 7.28 6.96 12.29
C ARG A 89 8.60 7.42 11.70
N THR A 90 8.93 8.68 11.95
CA THR A 90 10.17 9.31 11.48
C THR A 90 10.95 9.91 12.64
N PRO A 91 12.28 9.79 12.65
CA PRO A 91 13.11 10.35 13.71
C PRO A 91 13.15 11.89 13.65
N ASN A 92 13.56 12.49 14.76
CA ASN A 92 13.87 13.92 14.83
C ASN A 92 15.30 14.21 14.34
N ARG A 93 15.60 13.83 13.10
CA ARG A 93 16.84 14.20 12.40
C ARG A 93 16.54 14.57 10.95
N ASP A 94 17.45 15.32 10.34
CA ASP A 94 17.39 15.52 8.90
C ASP A 94 17.78 14.23 8.17
N PRO A 95 17.06 13.87 7.10
CA PRO A 95 17.43 12.72 6.28
C PRO A 95 18.78 12.98 5.61
N ILE A 96 19.74 12.05 5.77
CA ILE A 96 21.13 12.21 5.33
C ILE A 96 21.23 12.10 3.80
N ARG A 97 20.42 11.22 3.19
CA ARG A 97 20.16 11.15 1.76
C ARG A 97 18.67 11.37 1.49
N GLY A 98 18.33 12.54 0.96
CA GLY A 98 17.25 12.62 -0.02
C GLY A 98 17.71 11.86 -1.26
N GLY A 99 17.72 10.53 -1.21
CA GLY A 99 18.09 9.71 -2.37
C GLY A 99 17.18 10.09 -3.54
N THR A 100 17.65 9.93 -4.78
CA THR A 100 16.86 10.16 -6.01
C THR A 100 15.47 9.49 -5.97
N LEU A 101 15.35 8.41 -5.20
CA LEU A 101 14.14 7.63 -4.93
C LEU A 101 13.08 8.32 -4.04
N CYS A 102 13.46 9.30 -3.21
CA CYS A 102 12.53 10.17 -2.48
C CYS A 102 12.47 11.57 -3.11
N GLY A 103 12.93 11.74 -4.35
CA GLY A 103 12.96 13.01 -5.07
C GLY A 103 13.78 14.11 -4.37
N ALA A 104 13.59 15.36 -4.80
CA ALA A 104 14.29 16.50 -4.21
C ALA A 104 13.69 16.90 -2.85
N GLY A 105 14.53 17.02 -1.82
CA GLY A 105 14.15 17.57 -0.51
C GLY A 105 14.69 16.81 0.69
N ARG A 106 14.50 17.38 1.89
CA ARG A 106 14.81 16.75 3.19
C ARG A 106 13.54 16.21 3.84
N ARG A 107 12.96 15.14 3.28
CA ARG A 107 11.78 14.45 3.83
C ARG A 107 12.00 12.95 3.84
N PHE A 108 11.32 12.27 4.75
CA PHE A 108 11.17 10.82 4.69
C PHE A 108 10.08 10.50 3.68
N CYS A 109 10.20 9.40 2.95
CA CYS A 109 9.18 8.98 2.01
C CYS A 109 8.77 7.53 2.23
N LEU A 110 7.46 7.27 2.21
CA LEU A 110 6.92 5.92 2.19
C LEU A 110 6.84 5.45 0.75
N ARG A 111 7.35 4.25 0.47
CA ARG A 111 7.37 3.66 -0.87
C ARG A 111 6.88 2.23 -0.85
N VAL A 112 6.30 1.80 -1.97
CA VAL A 112 6.11 0.37 -2.27
C VAL A 112 7.40 -0.14 -2.91
N THR A 113 8.10 -1.03 -2.23
CA THR A 113 9.36 -1.60 -2.73
C THR A 113 9.14 -2.85 -3.56
N GLY A 114 8.03 -3.55 -3.35
CA GLY A 114 7.71 -4.78 -4.05
C GLY A 114 6.21 -5.03 -4.10
N VAL A 115 5.81 -5.68 -5.19
CA VAL A 115 4.51 -6.33 -5.33
C VAL A 115 4.79 -7.71 -5.88
N SER A 116 4.41 -8.75 -5.15
CA SER A 116 4.56 -10.15 -5.54
C SER A 116 3.21 -10.86 -5.49
N GLY A 117 3.17 -12.08 -6.01
CA GLY A 117 1.95 -12.89 -6.09
C GLY A 117 1.44 -13.01 -7.52
N SER A 118 0.20 -13.45 -7.65
CA SER A 118 -0.43 -13.74 -8.93
C SER A 118 -1.91 -13.40 -8.89
N LEU A 119 -2.43 -12.95 -10.02
CA LEU A 119 -3.86 -12.78 -10.26
C LEU A 119 -4.29 -13.65 -11.44
N PRO A 120 -5.58 -13.96 -11.58
CA PRO A 120 -6.10 -14.69 -12.75
C PRO A 120 -5.90 -13.96 -14.09
N VAL A 121 -5.50 -12.68 -14.06
CA VAL A 121 -5.19 -11.85 -15.23
C VAL A 121 -3.88 -11.11 -15.03
N ASP A 122 -3.24 -10.66 -16.12
CA ASP A 122 -2.05 -9.81 -16.02
C ASP A 122 -2.41 -8.46 -15.36
N TRP A 123 -1.81 -8.23 -14.20
CA TRP A 123 -2.07 -7.10 -13.33
C TRP A 123 -0.94 -6.08 -13.30
N THR A 124 0.22 -6.43 -13.86
CA THR A 124 1.48 -5.71 -13.64
C THR A 124 1.44 -4.25 -14.11
N SER A 125 0.64 -3.99 -15.14
CA SER A 125 0.38 -2.66 -15.71
C SER A 125 -0.98 -2.07 -15.33
N ARG A 126 -1.68 -2.69 -14.38
CA ARG A 126 -3.11 -2.44 -14.08
C ARG A 126 -3.45 -2.32 -12.59
N LEU A 127 -2.43 -2.31 -11.75
CA LEU A 127 -2.57 -2.12 -10.31
C LEU A 127 -2.58 -0.62 -10.00
N TYR A 128 -3.70 -0.12 -9.50
CA TYR A 128 -3.87 1.26 -9.06
C TYR A 128 -3.71 1.34 -7.54
N VAL A 129 -3.22 2.49 -7.06
CA VAL A 129 -3.06 2.80 -5.64
C VAL A 129 -3.65 4.17 -5.34
N MET A 130 -4.17 4.32 -4.13
CA MET A 130 -4.56 5.61 -3.57
C MET A 130 -4.13 5.65 -2.11
N VAL A 131 -3.64 6.81 -1.67
CA VAL A 131 -3.14 7.03 -0.32
C VAL A 131 -3.91 8.20 0.28
N GLN A 132 -4.56 7.97 1.41
CA GLN A 132 -5.20 8.99 2.23
C GLN A 132 -4.35 9.24 3.48
N VAL A 133 -4.04 10.51 3.74
CA VAL A 133 -3.42 10.92 5.00
C VAL A 133 -4.53 11.11 6.03
N ILE A 134 -4.53 10.27 7.07
CA ILE A 134 -5.55 10.29 8.13
C ILE A 134 -5.11 11.18 9.28
N SER A 135 -3.83 11.12 9.61
CA SER A 135 -3.23 11.93 10.67
C SER A 135 -1.73 12.12 10.44
N GLY A 136 -1.17 13.09 11.16
CA GLY A 136 0.25 13.42 11.10
C GLY A 136 0.61 14.35 9.94
N ASN A 137 1.84 14.84 9.97
CA ASN A 137 2.37 15.73 8.94
C ASN A 137 2.93 14.93 7.77
N ALA A 138 2.00 14.49 6.92
CA ALA A 138 2.31 13.77 5.69
C ALA A 138 1.56 14.37 4.49
N THR A 139 2.06 14.12 3.29
CA THR A 139 1.43 14.50 2.02
C THR A 139 1.34 13.27 1.13
N SER A 140 0.13 12.99 0.62
CA SER A 140 -0.09 11.92 -0.34
C SER A 140 0.42 12.31 -1.72
N LEU A 141 1.11 11.40 -2.41
CA LEU A 141 1.52 11.55 -3.80
C LEU A 141 0.60 10.78 -4.77
N ALA A 142 -0.37 10.04 -4.22
CA ALA A 142 -1.44 9.36 -4.96
C ALA A 142 -2.79 9.64 -4.28
N PRO A 143 -3.27 10.90 -4.25
CA PRO A 143 -4.49 11.28 -3.53
C PRO A 143 -5.77 10.77 -4.19
N THR A 144 -5.69 10.39 -5.47
CA THR A 144 -6.74 9.71 -6.24
C THR A 144 -6.18 8.39 -6.78
N PRO A 145 -7.03 7.44 -7.22
CA PRO A 145 -6.55 6.21 -7.83
C PRO A 145 -5.58 6.50 -8.97
N THR A 146 -4.33 6.12 -8.75
CA THR A 146 -3.20 6.39 -9.64
C THR A 146 -2.56 5.05 -9.98
N LEU A 147 -2.25 4.83 -11.26
CA LEU A 147 -1.56 3.61 -11.66
C LEU A 147 -0.23 3.50 -10.91
N LEU A 148 0.04 2.36 -10.25
CA LEU A 148 1.19 2.21 -9.37
C LEU A 148 2.52 2.47 -10.09
N SER A 149 2.63 2.06 -11.36
CA SER A 149 3.80 2.33 -12.20
C SER A 149 3.97 3.81 -12.58
N ALA A 150 2.90 4.60 -12.54
CA ALA A 150 2.91 6.04 -12.81
C ALA A 150 3.15 6.89 -11.55
N VAL A 151 3.18 6.27 -10.35
CA VAL A 151 3.46 6.98 -9.11
C VAL A 151 4.92 7.51 -9.14
N PRO A 152 5.14 8.82 -8.88
CA PRO A 152 6.45 9.45 -8.98
C PRO A 152 7.56 8.76 -8.19
N TYR A 153 8.81 9.00 -8.60
CA TYR A 153 10.02 8.58 -7.89
C TYR A 153 10.00 7.09 -7.49
N ASN A 154 9.65 6.22 -8.44
CA ASN A 154 9.59 4.78 -8.25
C ASN A 154 8.65 4.38 -7.10
N ARG A 155 7.35 4.69 -7.22
CA ARG A 155 6.29 4.27 -6.27
C ARG A 155 6.36 4.95 -4.90
N ARG A 156 6.71 6.25 -4.87
CA ARG A 156 6.62 7.10 -3.69
C ARG A 156 5.17 7.44 -3.37
N LEU A 157 4.65 6.81 -2.33
CA LEU A 157 3.25 6.91 -1.92
C LEU A 157 2.96 8.18 -1.10
N ALA A 158 3.87 8.53 -0.18
CA ALA A 158 3.68 9.66 0.72
C ALA A 158 5.02 10.32 1.10
N ASP A 159 4.96 11.61 1.35
CA ASP A 159 5.98 12.38 2.05
C ASP A 159 5.65 12.49 3.51
N ILE A 160 6.64 12.28 4.36
CA ILE A 160 6.50 12.38 5.81
C ILE A 160 7.57 13.34 6.32
N ARG A 161 7.13 14.34 7.10
CA ARG A 161 8.07 15.25 7.79
C ARG A 161 8.82 14.49 8.89
N ARG A 162 10.00 14.96 9.25
CA ARG A 162 10.74 14.46 10.43
C ARG A 162 9.93 14.62 11.71
N ASN A 163 10.30 13.89 12.76
CA ASN A 163 9.67 13.94 14.08
C ASN A 163 8.14 13.80 14.03
N THR A 164 7.65 12.91 13.17
CA THR A 164 6.21 12.74 12.91
C THR A 164 5.84 11.28 13.01
N THR A 165 4.69 11.02 13.62
CA THR A 165 3.92 9.78 13.43
C THR A 165 2.74 10.09 12.52
N ALA A 166 2.65 9.44 11.37
CA ALA A 166 1.57 9.62 10.40
C ALA A 166 0.81 8.30 10.23
N THR A 167 -0.52 8.39 10.18
CA THR A 167 -1.38 7.26 9.82
C THR A 167 -1.92 7.47 8.42
N LEU A 168 -1.71 6.48 7.56
CA LEU A 168 -2.11 6.48 6.17
C LEU A 168 -3.06 5.32 5.90
N HIS A 169 -4.11 5.56 5.13
CA HIS A 169 -4.89 4.49 4.53
C HIS A 169 -4.47 4.31 3.08
N ILE A 170 -4.13 3.09 2.70
CA ILE A 170 -3.68 2.74 1.36
C ILE A 170 -4.67 1.76 0.75
N TYR A 171 -5.23 2.13 -0.41
CA TYR A 171 -6.19 1.34 -1.16
C TYR A 171 -5.54 0.90 -2.46
N TYR A 172 -5.87 -0.30 -2.90
CA TYR A 172 -5.44 -0.82 -4.20
C TYR A 172 -6.63 -1.32 -4.98
N TRP A 173 -6.53 -1.16 -6.29
CA TRP A 173 -7.49 -1.72 -7.25
C TRP A 173 -6.74 -2.43 -8.34
N VAL A 174 -7.36 -3.47 -8.87
CA VAL A 174 -6.94 -4.08 -10.13
C VAL A 174 -7.94 -3.67 -11.19
N GLU A 175 -7.43 -3.09 -12.27
CA GLU A 175 -8.22 -2.81 -13.46
C GLU A 175 -8.27 -4.06 -14.35
N VAL A 176 -9.49 -4.46 -14.71
CA VAL A 176 -9.76 -5.66 -15.50
C VAL A 176 -10.63 -5.27 -16.68
N SER A 177 -10.37 -5.86 -17.83
CA SER A 177 -11.14 -5.70 -19.07
C SER A 177 -12.11 -6.87 -19.27
N PRO A 178 -13.29 -6.66 -19.87
CA PRO A 178 -14.14 -7.76 -20.34
C PRO A 178 -13.45 -8.66 -21.39
N HIS A 179 -12.38 -8.18 -22.01
CA HIS A 179 -11.61 -8.93 -23.01
C HIS A 179 -10.41 -9.69 -22.42
N ASP A 180 -10.21 -9.66 -21.11
CA ASP A 180 -9.14 -10.43 -20.48
C ASP A 180 -9.45 -11.93 -20.52
N LEU A 181 -8.41 -12.71 -20.77
CA LEU A 181 -8.50 -14.18 -20.75
C LEU A 181 -8.42 -14.67 -19.30
N PHE A 182 -9.57 -14.76 -18.65
CA PHE A 182 -9.68 -15.40 -17.34
C PHE A 182 -9.52 -16.93 -17.46
N PRO A 183 -8.85 -17.58 -16.49
CA PRO A 183 -8.91 -19.03 -16.36
C PRO A 183 -10.35 -19.47 -16.05
N PRO A 184 -10.70 -20.74 -16.30
CA PRO A 184 -11.94 -21.32 -15.78
C PRO A 184 -12.04 -21.12 -14.27
N LEU A 185 -13.24 -20.84 -13.76
CA LEU A 185 -13.45 -20.62 -12.33
C LEU A 185 -12.98 -21.88 -11.53
N PRO A 186 -12.30 -21.71 -10.38
CA PRO A 186 -12.13 -20.46 -9.64
C PRO A 186 -11.02 -19.55 -10.20
N ALA A 187 -11.38 -18.29 -10.43
CA ALA A 187 -10.50 -17.18 -10.80
C ALA A 187 -10.14 -16.36 -9.56
N THR A 188 -9.13 -16.84 -8.83
CA THR A 188 -8.67 -16.24 -7.57
C THR A 188 -7.17 -15.97 -7.64
N GLY A 189 -6.73 -14.93 -6.94
CA GLY A 189 -5.32 -14.61 -6.79
C GLY A 189 -5.05 -13.69 -5.61
N ALA A 190 -3.79 -13.60 -5.21
CA ALA A 190 -3.36 -12.77 -4.11
C ALA A 190 -2.12 -11.96 -4.50
N LEU A 191 -2.06 -10.73 -4.00
CA LEU A 191 -0.89 -9.87 -4.09
C LEU A 191 -0.36 -9.54 -2.70
N THR A 192 0.95 -9.65 -2.52
CA THR A 192 1.65 -9.26 -1.29
C THR A 192 2.47 -8.01 -1.55
N LEU A 193 2.29 -7.00 -0.69
CA LEU A 193 2.92 -5.69 -0.84
C LEU A 193 4.01 -5.49 0.21
N THR A 194 5.18 -5.02 -0.22
CA THR A 194 6.25 -4.62 0.69
C THR A 194 6.45 -3.12 0.69
N TYR A 195 6.61 -2.56 1.88
CA TYR A 195 6.75 -1.13 2.11
C TYR A 195 8.07 -0.82 2.78
N GLU A 196 8.61 0.35 2.45
CA GLU A 196 9.79 0.90 3.13
C GLU A 196 9.58 2.39 3.37
N VAL A 197 10.08 2.86 4.51
CA VAL A 197 10.24 4.29 4.78
C VAL A 197 11.72 4.60 4.61
N GLN A 198 12.01 5.53 3.71
CA GLN A 198 13.36 5.91 3.38
C GLN A 198 13.60 7.39 3.72
N GLY A 199 14.68 7.66 4.43
CA GLY A 199 15.15 9.01 4.70
C GLY A 199 16.53 9.01 5.35
N ASP A 200 17.43 8.12 4.95
CA ASP A 200 18.83 8.14 5.38
C ASP A 200 19.77 7.85 4.20
#